data_AF-A0A1C2HH17-F1
#
_entry.id   AF-A0A1C2HH17-F1
#
_cell.length_a   1.000
_cell.length_b   1.000
_cell.length_c   1.000
_cell.angle_alpha   90.00
_cell.angle_beta   90.00
_cell.angle_gamma   90.00
#
_symmetry.space_group_name_H-M   'P 1'
#
loop_
_entity.id
_entity.type
_entity.pdbx_description
1 polymer ?
#
loop_
_entity_poly.entity_id
_entity_poly.type
_entity_poly.pdbx_seq_one_letter_code
_entity_poly.pdbx_strand_id
1 'polypeptide(L)'
;MTDPEPRLDMWQDLRSDLVAGVQPDGETFAAQIGGRSILMPIRALPDGVSGLASLILNQASFEVLDAITDQLSARLRMLSPDVIVAVPTLGLPLAEGVARRLGHRRILPLGVSRKFWYRQELSVPLRSVTSPDAEKRLWLDPRLQGMLRGRVVVVDDVISSGASIRAVLGLLQKVGVQPTAVACAMVQGSGHVDLARDTGVQILSAFATPILHHTGDSWA
;
A
#
# COMPACT_ATOMS: atom_id res chain seq x y z
N MET A 1 11.36 35.17 2.33
CA MET A 1 11.67 33.83 1.81
C MET A 1 10.39 33.35 1.18
N THR A 2 10.30 33.34 -0.15
CA THR A 2 9.14 32.85 -0.88
C THR A 2 9.11 31.33 -0.71
N ASP A 3 7.97 30.77 -0.31
CA ASP A 3 7.80 29.33 -0.32
C ASP A 3 8.05 28.81 -1.75
N PRO A 4 8.76 27.69 -1.92
CA PRO A 4 8.95 27.10 -3.25
C PRO A 4 7.59 26.80 -3.88
N GLU A 5 7.48 26.96 -5.21
CA GLU A 5 6.26 26.63 -5.92
C GLU A 5 5.88 25.15 -5.70
N PRO A 6 4.58 24.83 -5.50
CA PRO A 6 4.14 23.46 -5.33
C PRO A 6 4.51 22.61 -6.56
N ARG A 7 5.16 21.47 -6.32
CA ARG A 7 5.45 20.47 -7.36
C ARG A 7 4.18 19.67 -7.69
N LEU A 8 3.60 19.92 -8.86
CA LEU A 8 2.36 19.29 -9.34
C LEU A 8 2.60 18.16 -10.36
N ASP A 9 3.85 17.84 -10.67
CA ASP A 9 4.28 16.83 -11.64
C ASP A 9 4.34 15.40 -11.06
N MET A 10 4.42 15.30 -9.73
CA MET A 10 4.61 14.03 -9.02
C MET A 10 3.31 13.22 -8.94
N TRP A 11 3.40 11.91 -9.20
CA TRP A 11 2.27 10.98 -9.25
C TRP A 11 1.18 11.27 -10.30
N GLN A 12 1.37 12.25 -11.19
CA GLN A 12 0.32 12.69 -12.10
C GLN A 12 0.36 11.99 -13.46
N ASP A 13 1.54 11.69 -13.98
CA ASP A 13 1.69 11.12 -15.32
C ASP A 13 2.51 9.84 -15.32
N LEU A 14 2.21 8.97 -16.30
CA LEU A 14 3.05 7.83 -16.64
C LEU A 14 3.99 8.20 -17.79
N ARG A 15 5.28 8.21 -17.52
CA ARG A 15 6.32 8.74 -18.41
C ARG A 15 7.17 7.64 -19.04
N SER A 16 7.59 7.84 -20.29
CA SER A 16 8.49 6.92 -21.00
C SER A 16 9.93 7.43 -21.10
N ASP A 17 10.18 8.66 -20.66
CA ASP A 17 11.45 9.39 -20.81
C ASP A 17 12.29 9.45 -19.53
N LEU A 18 11.79 8.86 -18.43
CA LEU A 18 12.51 8.80 -17.16
C LEU A 18 13.38 7.55 -17.06
N VAL A 19 14.61 7.73 -16.58
CA VAL A 19 15.52 6.64 -16.19
C VAL A 19 15.19 6.23 -14.76
N ALA A 20 15.05 4.92 -14.52
CA ALA A 20 14.74 4.42 -13.18
C ALA A 20 15.83 4.80 -12.16
N GLY A 21 15.43 5.26 -10.98
CA GLY A 21 16.35 5.72 -9.93
C GLY A 21 16.11 7.16 -9.51
N VAL A 22 17.07 7.71 -8.77
CA VAL A 22 17.09 9.12 -8.38
C VAL A 22 17.28 10.00 -9.62
N GLN A 23 16.48 11.04 -9.75
CA GLN A 23 16.51 11.94 -10.89
C GLN A 23 17.55 13.06 -10.71
N PRO A 24 17.93 13.78 -11.79
CA PRO A 24 18.94 14.84 -11.71
C PRO A 24 18.62 15.99 -10.75
N ASP A 25 17.36 16.18 -10.38
CA ASP A 25 16.97 17.19 -9.38
C ASP A 25 17.36 16.79 -7.95
N GLY A 26 17.74 15.52 -7.71
CA GLY A 26 18.11 15.00 -6.39
C GLY A 26 16.92 14.89 -5.41
N GLU A 27 15.72 15.27 -5.83
CA GLU A 27 14.52 15.34 -4.99
C GLU A 27 13.48 14.30 -5.39
N THR A 28 13.59 13.73 -6.58
CA THR A 28 12.62 12.79 -7.12
C THR A 28 13.23 11.45 -7.51
N PHE A 29 12.39 10.43 -7.49
CA PHE A 29 12.71 9.06 -7.86
C PHE A 29 11.74 8.58 -8.94
N ALA A 30 12.25 7.99 -10.01
CA ALA A 30 11.44 7.35 -11.04
C ALA A 30 11.39 5.83 -10.81
N ALA A 31 10.19 5.27 -10.68
CA ALA A 31 9.97 3.83 -10.57
C ALA A 31 9.21 3.29 -11.78
N GLN A 32 9.56 2.09 -12.22
CA GLN A 32 8.94 1.44 -13.38
C GLN A 32 7.60 0.79 -13.03
N ILE A 33 6.56 1.06 -13.83
CA ILE A 33 5.22 0.48 -13.78
C ILE A 33 4.83 0.08 -15.19
N GLY A 34 4.70 -1.22 -15.47
CA GLY A 34 4.18 -1.71 -16.75
C GLY A 34 4.93 -1.20 -18.00
N GLY A 35 6.24 -0.93 -17.91
CA GLY A 35 7.05 -0.40 -19.02
C GLY A 35 6.99 1.13 -19.18
N ARG A 36 6.28 1.83 -18.31
CA ARG A 36 6.36 3.28 -18.11
C ARG A 36 6.96 3.57 -16.74
N SER A 37 7.12 4.85 -16.40
CA SER A 37 7.66 5.31 -15.13
C SER A 37 6.70 6.25 -14.42
N ILE A 38 6.63 6.15 -13.10
CA ILE A 38 6.02 7.16 -12.24
C ILE A 38 7.11 7.99 -11.58
N LEU A 39 6.93 9.31 -11.52
CA LEU A 39 7.79 10.22 -10.77
C LEU A 39 7.24 10.40 -9.34
N MET A 40 8.09 10.23 -8.33
CA MET A 40 7.73 10.32 -6.91
C MET A 40 8.73 11.19 -6.14
N PRO A 41 8.29 11.96 -5.13
CA PRO A 41 9.22 12.68 -4.26
C PRO A 41 9.99 11.72 -3.36
N ILE A 42 11.24 12.07 -3.11
CA ILE A 42 12.06 11.47 -2.07
C ILE A 42 11.74 12.17 -0.75
N ARG A 43 11.45 11.39 0.29
CA ARG A 43 11.24 11.88 1.66
C ARG A 43 12.34 11.34 2.54
N ALA A 44 13.08 12.24 3.20
CA ALA A 44 14.01 11.87 4.24
C ALA A 44 13.25 11.25 5.43
N LEU A 45 13.82 10.17 5.97
CA LEU A 45 13.35 9.54 7.20
C LEU A 45 13.89 10.29 8.43
N PRO A 46 13.27 10.13 9.61
CA PRO A 46 13.71 10.81 10.83
C PRO A 46 15.12 10.46 11.30
N ASP A 47 15.73 9.40 10.78
CA ASP A 47 17.11 9.01 11.08
C ASP A 47 18.15 9.92 10.41
N GLY A 48 17.72 10.79 9.48
CA GLY A 48 18.58 11.76 8.78
C GLY A 48 19.52 11.17 7.74
N VAL A 49 19.50 9.85 7.53
CA VAL A 49 20.43 9.16 6.62
C VAL A 49 19.72 8.29 5.59
N SER A 50 18.46 7.93 5.85
CA SER A 50 17.65 7.11 4.97
C SER A 50 16.53 7.94 4.34
N GLY A 51 16.08 7.51 3.17
CA GLY A 51 15.02 8.16 2.42
C GLY A 51 14.13 7.16 1.72
N LEU A 52 12.97 7.61 1.28
CA LEU A 52 12.05 6.79 0.51
C LEU A 52 11.42 7.55 -0.63
N ALA A 53 11.19 6.85 -1.73
CA ALA A 53 10.29 7.32 -2.77
C ALA A 53 8.85 7.19 -2.26
N SER A 54 8.20 8.33 -2.01
CA SER A 54 6.87 8.37 -1.39
C SER A 54 5.80 8.17 -2.45
N LEU A 55 4.90 7.20 -2.22
CA LEU A 55 3.65 7.06 -2.95
C LEU A 55 2.49 7.41 -2.02
N ILE A 56 1.68 8.40 -2.41
CA ILE A 56 0.43 8.73 -1.72
C ILE A 56 -0.70 8.52 -2.72
N LEU A 57 -1.33 7.35 -2.64
CA LEU A 57 -2.13 6.85 -3.76
C LEU A 57 -3.39 7.69 -4.05
N ASN A 58 -3.96 8.34 -3.03
CA ASN A 58 -5.11 9.23 -3.21
C ASN A 58 -4.74 10.64 -3.72
N GLN A 59 -3.44 10.93 -3.91
CA GLN A 59 -2.93 12.14 -4.57
C GLN A 59 -2.46 11.85 -6.00
N ALA A 60 -2.36 10.58 -6.40
CA ALA A 60 -2.03 10.18 -7.76
C ALA A 60 -3.20 10.46 -8.71
N SER A 61 -2.89 10.72 -9.97
CA SER A 61 -3.92 10.82 -11.01
C SER A 61 -4.64 9.49 -11.20
N PHE A 62 -5.83 9.53 -11.78
CA PHE A 62 -6.55 8.31 -12.12
C PHE A 62 -5.81 7.47 -13.16
N GLU A 63 -5.06 8.06 -14.09
CA GLU A 63 -4.24 7.29 -15.04
C GLU A 63 -3.21 6.42 -14.31
N VAL A 64 -2.50 7.01 -13.35
CA VAL A 64 -1.50 6.30 -12.54
C VAL A 64 -2.16 5.22 -11.69
N LEU A 65 -3.26 5.54 -10.99
CA LEU A 65 -4.00 4.58 -10.19
C LEU A 65 -4.52 3.42 -11.05
N ASP A 66 -5.07 3.70 -12.23
CA ASP A 66 -5.60 2.68 -13.14
C ASP A 66 -4.51 1.74 -13.63
N ALA A 67 -3.34 2.26 -14.04
CA ALA A 67 -2.23 1.42 -14.48
C ALA A 67 -1.72 0.48 -13.37
N ILE A 68 -1.58 0.98 -12.14
CA ILE A 68 -1.23 0.16 -10.97
C ILE A 68 -2.30 -0.92 -10.75
N THR A 69 -3.56 -0.53 -10.84
CA THR A 69 -4.70 -1.42 -10.59
C THR A 69 -4.79 -2.53 -11.66
N ASP A 70 -4.58 -2.20 -12.93
CA ASP A 70 -4.58 -3.15 -14.05
C ASP A 70 -3.47 -4.19 -13.88
N GLN A 71 -2.26 -3.74 -13.54
CA GLN A 71 -1.12 -4.63 -13.31
C GLN A 71 -1.39 -5.61 -12.15
N LEU A 72 -1.92 -5.14 -11.03
CA LEU A 72 -2.28 -6.00 -9.90
C LEU A 72 -3.44 -6.95 -10.23
N SER A 73 -4.48 -6.45 -10.89
CA SER A 73 -5.66 -7.24 -11.23
C SER A 73 -5.31 -8.39 -12.16
N ALA A 74 -4.39 -8.19 -13.12
CA ALA A 74 -3.90 -9.25 -13.99
C ALA A 74 -3.26 -10.40 -13.19
N ARG A 75 -2.45 -10.09 -12.16
CA ARG A 75 -1.81 -11.09 -11.29
C ARG A 75 -2.82 -11.76 -10.36
N LEU A 76 -3.71 -10.98 -9.76
CA LEU A 76 -4.73 -11.47 -8.82
C LEU A 76 -5.78 -12.35 -9.48
N ARG A 77 -6.05 -12.18 -10.78
CA ARG A 77 -6.97 -13.04 -11.54
C ARG A 77 -6.56 -14.52 -11.47
N MET A 78 -5.26 -14.82 -11.41
CA MET A 78 -4.74 -16.18 -11.26
C MET A 78 -5.03 -16.80 -9.89
N LEU A 79 -5.17 -15.97 -8.85
CA LEU A 79 -5.60 -16.39 -7.53
C LEU A 79 -7.13 -16.46 -7.41
N SER A 80 -7.83 -15.87 -8.39
CA SER A 80 -9.28 -15.83 -8.56
C SER A 80 -10.06 -15.47 -7.28
N PRO A 81 -9.64 -14.50 -6.46
CA PRO A 81 -10.15 -14.28 -5.10
C PRO A 81 -11.68 -14.21 -5.03
N ASP A 82 -12.25 -14.63 -3.91
CA ASP A 82 -13.68 -14.54 -3.62
C ASP A 82 -14.03 -13.23 -2.89
N VAL A 83 -13.07 -12.70 -2.10
CA VAL A 83 -13.21 -11.47 -1.31
C VAL A 83 -11.96 -10.62 -1.41
N ILE A 84 -12.14 -9.32 -1.68
CA ILE A 84 -11.11 -8.29 -1.56
C ILE A 84 -11.30 -7.54 -0.25
N VAL A 85 -10.36 -7.72 0.69
CA VAL A 85 -10.27 -6.96 1.94
C VAL A 85 -9.43 -5.71 1.67
N ALA A 86 -9.98 -4.54 1.95
CA ALA A 86 -9.31 -3.27 1.69
C ALA A 86 -8.74 -2.68 2.99
N VAL A 87 -7.45 -2.37 2.97
CA VAL A 87 -6.76 -1.73 4.10
C VAL A 87 -6.97 -0.21 4.03
N PRO A 88 -7.44 0.42 5.12
CA PRO A 88 -7.64 1.85 5.16
C PRO A 88 -6.35 2.63 5.47
N THR A 89 -6.24 3.89 5.07
CA THR A 89 -7.22 4.65 4.26
C THR A 89 -6.83 4.67 2.79
N LEU A 90 -5.53 4.75 2.51
CA LEU A 90 -4.98 4.96 1.17
C LEU A 90 -5.08 3.72 0.27
N GLY A 91 -5.20 2.52 0.85
CA GLY A 91 -5.45 1.30 0.09
C GLY A 91 -6.88 1.15 -0.45
N LEU A 92 -7.85 1.94 0.04
CA LEU A 92 -9.26 1.81 -0.35
C LEU A 92 -9.51 2.02 -1.86
N PRO A 93 -8.99 3.08 -2.52
CA PRO A 93 -9.21 3.29 -3.95
C PRO A 93 -8.62 2.15 -4.80
N LEU A 94 -7.45 1.64 -4.43
CA LEU A 94 -6.83 0.51 -5.13
C LEU A 94 -7.65 -0.75 -5.00
N ALA A 95 -8.08 -1.07 -3.78
CA ALA A 95 -8.90 -2.24 -3.52
C ALA A 95 -10.23 -2.18 -4.29
N GLU A 96 -10.86 -1.00 -4.37
CA GLU A 96 -12.05 -0.80 -5.17
C GLU A 96 -11.79 -1.04 -6.66
N GLY A 97 -10.72 -0.44 -7.20
CA GLY A 97 -10.33 -0.62 -8.60
C GLY A 97 -10.06 -2.08 -8.94
N VAL A 98 -9.33 -2.79 -8.07
CA VAL A 98 -9.01 -4.22 -8.22
C VAL A 98 -10.29 -5.05 -8.18
N ALA A 99 -11.15 -4.81 -7.19
CA ALA A 99 -12.40 -5.54 -7.04
C ALA A 99 -13.29 -5.42 -8.29
N ARG A 100 -13.41 -4.21 -8.85
CA ARG A 100 -14.17 -3.96 -10.09
C ARG A 100 -13.59 -4.69 -11.29
N ARG A 101 -12.27 -4.66 -11.49
CA ARG A 101 -11.58 -5.36 -12.61
C ARG A 101 -11.64 -6.88 -12.52
N LEU A 102 -11.87 -7.41 -11.32
CA LEU A 102 -12.09 -8.83 -11.06
C LEU A 102 -13.58 -9.22 -11.05
N GLY A 103 -14.49 -8.27 -11.29
CA GLY A 103 -15.94 -8.53 -11.37
C GLY A 103 -16.66 -8.61 -10.02
N HIS A 104 -16.01 -8.23 -8.92
CA HIS A 104 -16.67 -8.16 -7.62
C HIS A 104 -17.62 -6.97 -7.54
N ARG A 105 -18.74 -7.17 -6.86
CA ARG A 105 -19.74 -6.11 -6.62
C ARG A 105 -19.36 -5.15 -5.49
N ARG A 106 -18.38 -5.53 -4.65
CA ARG A 106 -17.93 -4.73 -3.50
C ARG A 106 -16.58 -5.20 -2.97
N ILE A 107 -15.95 -4.32 -2.20
CA ILE A 107 -14.85 -4.64 -1.27
C ILE A 107 -15.40 -4.91 0.14
N LEU A 108 -14.57 -5.52 0.98
CA LEU A 108 -14.73 -5.54 2.44
C LEU A 108 -13.74 -4.53 3.04
N PRO A 109 -14.17 -3.32 3.40
CA PRO A 109 -13.27 -2.33 3.98
C PRO A 109 -13.04 -2.59 5.47
N LEU A 110 -11.77 -2.52 5.89
CA LEU A 110 -11.44 -2.33 7.31
C LEU A 110 -11.49 -0.84 7.65
N GLY A 111 -11.58 -0.51 8.93
CA GLY A 111 -11.67 0.89 9.39
C GLY A 111 -10.66 1.23 10.47
N VAL A 112 -10.28 2.52 10.57
CA VAL A 112 -9.46 3.05 11.67
C VAL A 112 -10.25 3.83 12.71
N SER A 113 -11.51 4.16 12.41
CA SER A 113 -12.42 4.87 13.31
C SER A 113 -13.44 3.91 13.92
N ARG A 114 -13.50 3.88 15.25
CA ARG A 114 -14.51 3.08 15.96
C ARG A 114 -15.91 3.64 15.71
N LYS A 115 -16.85 2.77 15.35
CA LYS A 115 -18.30 3.06 15.35
C LYS A 115 -18.93 2.46 16.60
N PHE A 116 -20.05 3.00 17.09
CA PHE A 116 -20.64 2.54 18.36
C PHE A 116 -21.06 1.07 18.36
N TRP A 117 -21.36 0.50 17.19
CA TRP A 117 -21.70 -0.92 17.01
C TRP A 117 -20.47 -1.82 16.82
N TYR A 118 -19.25 -1.28 16.75
CA TYR A 118 -18.03 -2.06 16.63
C TYR A 118 -17.64 -2.67 17.96
N ARG A 119 -17.17 -3.92 17.88
CA ARG A 119 -16.81 -4.72 19.04
C ARG A 119 -15.31 -4.78 19.23
N GLN A 120 -14.84 -4.70 20.48
CA GLN A 120 -13.42 -4.60 20.80
C GLN A 120 -12.64 -5.84 20.35
N GLU A 121 -13.26 -7.02 20.43
CA GLU A 121 -12.70 -8.29 19.98
C GLU A 121 -12.41 -8.30 18.47
N LEU A 122 -13.18 -7.56 17.66
CA LEU A 122 -12.97 -7.37 16.22
C LEU A 122 -12.08 -6.16 15.92
N SER A 123 -11.05 -5.97 16.73
CA SER A 123 -10.04 -4.94 16.51
C SER A 123 -8.66 -5.34 17.00
N VAL A 124 -7.65 -4.66 16.46
CA VAL A 124 -6.24 -4.80 16.86
C VAL A 124 -5.57 -3.42 16.93
N PRO A 125 -4.56 -3.23 17.78
CA PRO A 125 -3.72 -2.04 17.73
C PRO A 125 -3.05 -1.92 16.36
N LEU A 126 -3.04 -0.71 15.79
CA LEU A 126 -2.32 -0.36 14.58
C LEU A 126 -1.16 0.55 14.98
N ARG A 127 0.03 -0.03 15.12
CA ARG A 127 1.25 0.77 15.39
C ARG A 127 1.72 1.40 14.10
N SER A 128 1.47 2.70 13.92
CA SER A 128 2.10 3.49 12.87
C SER A 128 3.49 3.93 13.32
N VAL A 129 4.48 3.87 12.42
CA VAL A 129 5.83 4.41 12.65
C VAL A 129 5.79 5.92 12.93
N THR A 130 4.78 6.63 12.41
CA THR A 130 4.72 8.10 12.41
C THR A 130 3.91 8.73 13.55
N SER A 131 3.32 7.96 14.48
CA SER A 131 2.51 8.52 15.58
C SER A 131 2.49 7.61 16.81
N PRO A 132 3.42 7.78 17.77
CA PRO A 132 3.50 6.96 18.98
C PRO A 132 2.33 7.13 19.96
N ASP A 133 1.74 8.33 20.04
CA ASP A 133 0.82 8.72 21.13
C ASP A 133 -0.67 8.54 20.83
N ALA A 134 -1.04 8.17 19.61
CA ALA A 134 -2.42 7.86 19.26
C ALA A 134 -2.58 6.34 19.18
N GLU A 135 -3.38 5.74 20.08
CA GLU A 135 -3.85 4.36 19.94
C GLU A 135 -4.77 4.22 18.71
N LYS A 136 -4.18 4.26 17.52
CA LYS A 136 -4.87 3.90 16.28
C LYS A 136 -5.17 2.41 16.37
N ARG A 137 -6.41 2.03 16.07
CA ARG A 137 -6.85 0.64 16.02
C ARG A 137 -7.41 0.35 14.65
N LEU A 138 -7.17 -0.86 14.17
CA LEU A 138 -7.82 -1.40 12.99
C LEU A 138 -9.07 -2.17 13.44
N TRP A 139 -10.18 -1.94 12.74
CA TRP A 139 -11.49 -2.48 13.08
C TRP A 139 -12.09 -3.25 11.91
N LEU A 140 -12.79 -4.34 12.23
CA LEU A 140 -13.67 -5.08 11.34
C LEU A 140 -15.12 -4.84 11.77
N ASP A 141 -16.00 -4.44 10.85
CA ASP A 141 -17.43 -4.35 11.12
C ASP A 141 -18.01 -5.77 11.34
N PRO A 142 -18.65 -6.06 12.48
CA PRO A 142 -19.28 -7.35 12.74
C PRO A 142 -20.26 -7.81 11.63
N ARG A 143 -20.94 -6.87 10.94
CA ARG A 143 -21.87 -7.18 9.86
C ARG A 143 -21.19 -7.72 8.60
N LEU A 144 -19.91 -7.41 8.41
CA LEU A 144 -19.14 -7.85 7.26
C LEU A 144 -18.41 -9.18 7.52
N GLN A 145 -18.31 -9.61 8.78
CA GLN A 145 -17.58 -10.83 9.14
C GLN A 145 -18.06 -12.06 8.36
N GLY A 146 -19.38 -12.22 8.19
CA GLY A 146 -19.97 -13.35 7.45
C GLY A 146 -19.59 -13.40 5.97
N MET A 147 -19.07 -12.30 5.41
CA MET A 147 -18.60 -12.22 4.03
C MET A 147 -17.19 -12.76 3.83
N LEU A 148 -16.39 -12.92 4.89
CA LEU A 148 -15.02 -13.45 4.81
C LEU A 148 -15.03 -14.97 4.61
N ARG A 149 -15.36 -15.42 3.40
CA ARG A 149 -15.43 -16.84 3.02
C ARG A 149 -14.68 -17.07 1.71
N GLY A 150 -14.13 -18.26 1.55
CA GLY A 150 -13.35 -18.61 0.36
C GLY A 150 -11.96 -17.97 0.37
N ARG A 151 -11.43 -17.66 -0.81
CA ARG A 151 -10.11 -17.07 -0.99
C ARG A 151 -10.15 -15.58 -0.77
N VAL A 152 -9.52 -15.15 0.30
CA VAL A 152 -9.42 -13.75 0.70
C VAL A 152 -8.10 -13.19 0.21
N VAL A 153 -8.15 -12.02 -0.43
CA VAL A 153 -6.95 -11.21 -0.74
C VAL A 153 -7.06 -9.89 -0.01
N VAL A 154 -5.97 -9.49 0.65
CA VAL A 154 -5.84 -8.17 1.27
C VAL A 154 -5.20 -7.22 0.26
N VAL A 155 -5.72 -6.00 0.13
CA VAL A 155 -5.18 -4.96 -0.75
C VAL A 155 -4.86 -3.70 0.07
N ASP A 156 -3.64 -3.20 -0.05
CA ASP A 156 -3.14 -1.98 0.61
C ASP A 156 -2.41 -1.07 -0.39
N ASP A 157 -2.02 0.14 0.01
CA ASP A 157 -1.25 1.04 -0.86
C ASP A 157 0.24 0.67 -0.90
N VAL A 158 0.93 0.68 0.23
CA VAL A 158 2.39 0.51 0.30
C VAL A 158 2.78 -0.44 1.43
N ILE A 159 3.67 -1.40 1.13
CA ILE A 159 4.28 -2.26 2.13
C ILE A 159 5.75 -1.90 2.29
N SER A 160 6.10 -1.31 3.42
CA SER A 160 7.50 -1.08 3.84
C SER A 160 7.94 -2.19 4.81
N SER A 161 7.95 -1.94 6.12
CA SER A 161 8.28 -2.95 7.15
C SER A 161 7.25 -4.09 7.29
N GLY A 162 6.06 -3.91 6.74
CA GLY A 162 4.95 -4.87 6.85
C GLY A 162 4.19 -4.84 8.18
N ALA A 163 4.51 -3.92 9.10
CA ALA A 163 3.85 -3.86 10.42
C ALA A 163 2.32 -3.69 10.33
N SER A 164 1.83 -2.81 9.46
CA SER A 164 0.40 -2.61 9.21
C SER A 164 -0.28 -3.89 8.70
N ILE A 165 0.36 -4.60 7.77
CA ILE A 165 -0.16 -5.86 7.23
C ILE A 165 -0.18 -6.94 8.31
N ARG A 166 0.82 -7.04 9.18
CA ARG A 166 0.77 -7.98 10.32
C ARG A 166 -0.42 -7.72 11.23
N ALA A 167 -0.77 -6.46 11.46
CA ALA A 167 -1.98 -6.11 12.20
C ALA A 167 -3.25 -6.57 11.44
N VAL A 168 -3.35 -6.35 10.14
CA VAL A 168 -4.45 -6.85 9.30
C VAL A 168 -4.57 -8.37 9.39
N LEU A 169 -3.46 -9.11 9.23
CA LEU A 169 -3.43 -10.56 9.33
C LEU A 169 -3.86 -11.05 10.71
N GLY A 170 -3.38 -10.41 11.79
CA GLY A 170 -3.81 -10.72 13.15
C GLY A 170 -5.30 -10.46 13.38
N LEU A 171 -5.87 -9.40 12.79
CA LEU A 171 -7.31 -9.14 12.85
C LEU A 171 -8.12 -10.21 12.11
N LEU A 172 -7.68 -10.63 10.92
CA LEU A 172 -8.34 -11.69 10.14
C LEU A 172 -8.23 -13.06 10.83
N GLN A 173 -7.09 -13.34 11.47
CA GLN A 173 -6.89 -14.56 12.24
C GLN A 173 -7.89 -14.68 13.40
N LYS A 174 -8.22 -13.58 14.09
CA LYS A 174 -9.24 -13.56 15.16
C LYS A 174 -10.63 -14.03 14.69
N VAL A 175 -10.91 -13.94 13.40
CA VAL A 175 -12.16 -14.41 12.80
C VAL A 175 -11.98 -15.67 11.95
N GLY A 176 -10.86 -16.37 12.13
CA GLY A 176 -10.58 -17.66 11.49
C GLY A 176 -10.22 -17.55 10.01
N VAL A 177 -9.74 -16.40 9.55
CA VAL A 177 -9.45 -16.13 8.13
C VAL A 177 -7.95 -16.00 7.91
N GLN A 178 -7.43 -16.78 6.97
CA GLN A 178 -6.06 -16.66 6.46
C GLN A 178 -6.11 -16.22 4.98
N PRO A 179 -5.61 -15.02 4.64
CA PRO A 179 -5.54 -14.58 3.26
C PRO A 179 -4.65 -15.47 2.40
N THR A 180 -5.03 -15.65 1.13
CA THR A 180 -4.22 -16.34 0.13
C THR A 180 -3.07 -15.45 -0.35
N ALA A 181 -3.29 -14.14 -0.43
CA ALA A 181 -2.27 -13.17 -0.77
C ALA A 181 -2.56 -11.80 -0.14
N VAL A 182 -1.50 -10.99 -0.07
CA VAL A 182 -1.56 -9.54 0.13
C VAL A 182 -1.05 -8.88 -1.15
N ALA A 183 -1.79 -7.92 -1.67
CA ALA A 183 -1.40 -7.10 -2.81
C ALA A 183 -1.24 -5.64 -2.39
N CYS A 184 -0.25 -4.95 -2.94
CA CYS A 184 -0.09 -3.51 -2.76
C CYS A 184 0.34 -2.79 -4.03
N ALA A 185 0.19 -1.48 -4.11
CA ALA A 185 0.74 -0.72 -5.23
C ALA A 185 2.27 -0.85 -5.26
N MET A 186 2.92 -0.62 -4.12
CA MET A 186 4.38 -0.57 -4.01
C MET A 186 4.88 -1.36 -2.81
N VAL A 187 5.93 -2.16 -3.00
CA VAL A 187 6.79 -2.59 -1.89
C VAL A 187 7.99 -1.66 -1.79
N GLN A 188 8.38 -1.30 -0.57
CA GLN A 188 9.49 -0.40 -0.31
C GLN A 188 10.53 -1.08 0.58
N GLY A 189 11.74 -1.26 0.05
CA GLY A 189 12.78 -2.06 0.70
C GLY A 189 12.41 -3.55 0.79
N SER A 190 13.05 -4.26 1.71
CA SER A 190 12.97 -5.72 1.83
C SER A 190 11.99 -6.24 2.88
N GLY A 191 11.31 -5.38 3.66
CA GLY A 191 10.47 -5.83 4.78
C GLY A 191 9.31 -6.76 4.37
N HIS A 192 8.85 -6.66 3.12
CA HIS A 192 7.87 -7.58 2.54
C HIS A 192 8.38 -9.04 2.44
N VAL A 193 9.69 -9.26 2.32
CA VAL A 193 10.30 -10.60 2.28
C VAL A 193 10.18 -11.29 3.63
N ASP A 194 10.52 -10.59 4.72
CA ASP A 194 10.38 -11.11 6.08
C ASP A 194 8.90 -11.28 6.45
N LEU A 195 8.03 -10.36 6.01
CA LEU A 195 6.58 -10.52 6.14
C LEU A 195 6.10 -11.83 5.48
N ALA A 196 6.49 -12.08 4.23
CA ALA A 196 6.11 -13.30 3.51
C ALA A 196 6.64 -14.55 4.21
N ARG A 197 7.92 -14.53 4.63
CA ARG A 197 8.57 -15.65 5.34
C ARG A 197 7.86 -15.98 6.65
N ASP A 198 7.57 -14.97 7.46
CA ASP A 198 7.04 -15.17 8.81
C ASP A 198 5.57 -15.59 8.82
N THR A 199 4.81 -15.17 7.81
CA THR A 199 3.35 -15.38 7.77
C THR A 199 2.94 -16.46 6.77
N GLY A 200 3.84 -16.85 5.87
CA GLY A 200 3.55 -17.76 4.76
C GLY A 200 2.62 -17.17 3.70
N VAL A 201 2.23 -15.89 3.81
CA VAL A 201 1.33 -15.25 2.84
C VAL A 201 2.11 -14.78 1.61
N GLN A 202 1.54 -14.99 0.43
CA GLN A 202 2.12 -14.46 -0.80
C GLN A 202 1.97 -12.93 -0.83
N ILE A 203 3.06 -12.22 -1.15
CA ILE A 203 3.05 -10.76 -1.35
C ILE A 203 3.15 -10.46 -2.84
N LEU A 204 2.25 -9.61 -3.34
CA LEU A 204 2.21 -9.13 -4.71
C LEU A 204 2.30 -7.59 -4.70
N SER A 205 3.09 -7.01 -5.59
CA SER A 205 3.12 -5.55 -5.77
C SER A 205 3.07 -5.15 -7.24
N ALA A 206 2.58 -3.96 -7.58
CA ALA A 206 2.71 -3.47 -8.95
C ALA A 206 4.19 -3.16 -9.25
N PHE A 207 4.86 -2.48 -8.32
CA PHE A 207 6.28 -2.16 -8.45
C PHE A 207 6.99 -2.18 -7.09
N ALA A 208 8.30 -1.92 -7.13
CA ALA A 208 9.16 -1.91 -5.95
C ALA A 208 10.09 -0.69 -5.99
N THR A 209 10.42 -0.16 -4.82
CA THR A 209 11.44 0.88 -4.64
C THR A 209 12.41 0.49 -3.54
N PRO A 210 13.69 0.88 -3.63
CA PRO A 210 14.65 0.65 -2.55
C PRO A 210 14.38 1.61 -1.37
N ILE A 211 15.02 1.32 -0.24
CA ILE A 211 15.33 2.37 0.73
C ILE A 211 16.53 3.12 0.18
N LEU A 212 16.41 4.44 0.08
CA LEU A 212 17.46 5.31 -0.41
C LEU A 212 18.37 5.69 0.75
N HIS A 213 19.65 5.91 0.46
CA HIS A 213 20.62 6.38 1.44
C HIS A 213 21.28 7.67 0.97
N HIS A 214 21.54 8.57 1.91
CA HIS A 214 22.28 9.79 1.61
C HIS A 214 23.75 9.46 1.31
N THR A 215 24.22 9.84 0.13
CA THR A 215 25.61 9.69 -0.33
C THR A 215 26.17 11.06 -0.69
N GLY A 216 26.91 11.67 0.23
CA GLY A 216 27.44 13.03 0.04
C GLY A 216 26.31 14.06 0.02
N ASP A 217 26.03 14.65 -1.14
CA ASP A 217 24.97 15.65 -1.38
C ASP A 217 23.75 15.08 -2.14
N SER A 218 23.65 13.76 -2.32
CA SER A 218 22.56 13.13 -3.12
C SER A 218 22.03 11.83 -2.51
N TRP A 219 20.90 11.35 -3.02
CA TRP A 219 20.35 10.02 -2.69
C TRP A 219 20.88 8.95 -3.64
N ALA A 220 21.08 7.73 -3.13
CA ALA A 220 21.41 6.54 -3.93
C ALA A 220 20.62 5.31 -3.45
#